data_AF-A0A924Z511-F1
#
_entry.id   AF-A0A924Z511-F1
#
_cell.length_a   1.000
_cell.length_b   1.000
_cell.length_c   1.000
_cell.angle_alpha   90.00
_cell.angle_beta   90.00
_cell.angle_gamma   90.00
#
_symmetry.space_group_name_H-M   'P 1'
#
loop_
_entity.id
_entity.type
_entity.pdbx_description
1 polymer ?
#
loop_
_entity_poly.entity_id
_entity_poly.type
_entity_poly.pdbx_seq_one_letter_code
_entity_poly.pdbx_strand_id
1 'polypeptide(L)'
;MKSTLSTSVNRFAIGLVALAAAGSVSATVLTSKIYVDNGFEAYISTSDTAAGTLFSSGHDWGTGFTDTTELAAGTDYYLHVYGYDDNEVSYDAAAFLGQFSLSGTDHSFSNNLTTLLTDATHWTANTAGFDGPYTAVSSWGSNGDAPWGTREGVSNDAMWIWSADNVANNTAFFSTKISAAAAADVPEPTSIALVGLALAGLGLARARKAKASAA
;
A
#
# COMPACT_ATOMS: atom_id res chain seq x y z
N MET A 1 -7.06 -81.16 -23.20
CA MET A 1 -6.86 -79.88 -23.91
C MET A 1 -7.39 -78.75 -23.04
N LYS A 2 -6.55 -77.74 -22.78
CA LYS A 2 -6.78 -76.28 -22.61
C LYS A 2 -8.15 -75.83 -22.06
N SER A 3 -8.32 -74.85 -21.19
CA SER A 3 -7.45 -73.86 -20.51
C SER A 3 -8.46 -72.99 -19.72
N THR A 4 -8.24 -72.78 -18.42
CA THR A 4 -8.97 -71.79 -17.62
C THR A 4 -8.15 -70.49 -17.62
N LEU A 5 -8.67 -69.42 -18.24
CA LEU A 5 -8.12 -68.07 -18.09
C LEU A 5 -8.72 -67.40 -16.85
N SER A 6 -7.86 -67.09 -15.89
CA SER A 6 -8.12 -66.15 -14.80
C SER A 6 -7.70 -64.76 -15.26
N THR A 7 -8.64 -63.82 -15.34
CA THR A 7 -8.36 -62.41 -15.62
C THR A 7 -8.44 -61.65 -14.30
N SER A 8 -7.28 -61.42 -13.68
CA SER A 8 -7.14 -60.58 -12.50
C SER A 8 -7.23 -59.10 -12.87
N VAL A 9 -8.22 -58.43 -12.29
CA VAL A 9 -8.43 -56.97 -12.36
C VAL A 9 -7.33 -56.28 -11.57
N ASN A 10 -6.46 -55.53 -12.24
CA ASN A 10 -5.43 -54.71 -11.58
C ASN A 10 -5.93 -53.26 -11.45
N ARG A 11 -6.48 -52.91 -10.29
CA ARG A 11 -6.87 -51.55 -9.91
C ARG A 11 -5.78 -50.94 -9.05
N PHE A 12 -5.08 -49.92 -9.53
CA PHE A 12 -4.47 -48.90 -8.65
C PHE A 12 -4.28 -47.61 -9.46
N ALA A 13 -5.28 -46.74 -9.41
CA ALA A 13 -5.14 -45.34 -9.78
C ALA A 13 -4.90 -44.57 -8.48
N ILE A 14 -3.71 -43.99 -8.32
CA ILE A 14 -3.39 -43.04 -7.24
C ILE A 14 -3.43 -41.65 -7.89
N GLY A 15 -4.53 -40.93 -7.72
CA GLY A 15 -4.63 -39.52 -8.04
C GLY A 15 -4.20 -38.69 -6.83
N LEU A 16 -3.08 -37.98 -6.93
CA LEU A 16 -2.65 -37.01 -5.92
C LEU A 16 -3.09 -35.62 -6.41
N VAL A 17 -4.14 -35.07 -5.81
CA VAL A 17 -4.53 -33.66 -5.99
C VAL A 17 -3.90 -32.88 -4.85
N ALA A 18 -2.83 -32.14 -5.14
CA ALA A 18 -2.28 -31.16 -4.22
C ALA A 18 -2.89 -29.79 -4.53
N LEU A 19 -3.84 -29.36 -3.70
CA LEU A 19 -4.38 -28.01 -3.76
C LEU A 19 -3.40 -27.08 -3.03
N ALA A 20 -2.57 -26.37 -3.80
CA ALA A 20 -1.74 -25.30 -3.24
C ALA A 20 -2.64 -24.10 -2.92
N ALA A 21 -2.88 -23.84 -1.64
CA ALA A 21 -3.47 -22.58 -1.20
C ALA A 21 -2.38 -21.49 -1.32
N ALA A 22 -2.27 -20.87 -2.49
CA ALA A 22 -1.63 -19.56 -2.57
C ALA A 22 -2.57 -18.59 -1.86
N GLY A 23 -2.16 -18.05 -0.71
CA GLY A 23 -2.89 -16.97 -0.07
C GLY A 23 -3.02 -15.82 -1.06
N SER A 24 -4.24 -15.34 -1.25
CA SER A 24 -4.48 -14.12 -2.03
C SER A 24 -3.73 -12.98 -1.33
N VAL A 25 -2.71 -12.41 -1.97
CA VAL A 25 -2.20 -11.10 -1.57
C VAL A 25 -3.34 -10.12 -1.83
N SER A 26 -4.00 -9.64 -0.79
CA SER A 26 -4.95 -8.54 -0.93
C SER A 26 -4.13 -7.26 -1.11
N ALA A 27 -4.41 -6.48 -2.14
CA ALA A 27 -3.86 -5.14 -2.23
C ALA A 27 -4.52 -4.26 -1.15
N THR A 28 -3.73 -3.43 -0.46
CA THR A 28 -4.29 -2.34 0.35
C THR A 28 -4.76 -1.26 -0.60
N VAL A 29 -5.94 -0.72 -0.38
CA VAL A 29 -6.46 0.44 -1.12
C VAL A 29 -6.24 1.68 -0.26
N LEU A 30 -5.42 2.60 -0.73
CA LEU A 30 -5.35 3.96 -0.21
C LEU A 30 -6.52 4.74 -0.79
N THR A 31 -7.28 5.43 0.06
CA THR A 31 -8.28 6.43 -0.32
C THR A 31 -7.84 7.79 0.22
N SER A 32 -7.89 8.82 -0.63
CA SER A 32 -7.62 10.21 -0.24
C SER A 32 -8.88 11.06 -0.38
N LYS A 33 -9.08 12.00 0.54
CA LYS A 33 -9.95 13.17 0.38
C LYS A 33 -9.09 14.41 0.59
N ILE A 34 -8.91 15.22 -0.45
CA ILE A 34 -7.98 16.37 -0.44
C ILE A 34 -8.72 17.65 -0.79
N TYR A 35 -8.40 18.71 -0.06
CA TYR A 35 -8.67 20.10 -0.40
C TYR A 35 -7.33 20.84 -0.42
N VAL A 36 -7.17 21.77 -1.36
CA VAL A 36 -5.93 22.54 -1.49
C VAL A 36 -6.23 23.94 -1.99
N ASP A 37 -5.46 24.91 -1.53
CA ASP A 37 -5.42 26.26 -2.05
C ASP A 37 -4.02 26.49 -2.68
N ASN A 38 -3.85 26.56 -4.01
CA ASN A 38 -4.88 26.47 -5.07
C ASN A 38 -4.98 25.08 -5.73
N GLY A 39 -3.85 24.39 -5.94
CA GLY A 39 -3.80 23.15 -6.70
C GLY A 39 -2.83 22.11 -6.15
N PHE A 40 -3.05 20.83 -6.53
CA PHE A 40 -2.22 19.72 -6.08
C PHE A 40 -2.09 18.59 -7.10
N GLU A 41 -1.03 17.81 -6.90
CA GLU A 41 -0.80 16.50 -7.49
C GLU A 41 -0.34 15.53 -6.40
N ALA A 42 -1.00 14.39 -6.25
CA ALA A 42 -0.67 13.36 -5.26
C ALA A 42 -0.14 12.09 -5.91
N TYR A 43 0.90 11.55 -5.31
CA TYR A 43 1.69 10.45 -5.84
C TYR A 43 1.93 9.36 -4.80
N ILE A 44 2.13 8.14 -5.30
CA ILE A 44 2.67 7.03 -4.52
C ILE A 44 4.04 6.64 -5.04
N SER A 45 5.02 6.62 -4.14
CA SER A 45 6.41 6.30 -4.45
C SER A 45 6.95 5.23 -3.52
N THR A 46 7.86 4.40 -4.00
CA THR A 46 8.69 3.55 -3.13
C THR A 46 9.99 4.24 -2.72
N SER A 47 10.14 5.53 -3.06
CA SER A 47 11.30 6.36 -2.74
C SER A 47 10.87 7.71 -2.19
N ASP A 48 11.45 8.12 -1.06
CA ASP A 48 11.19 9.45 -0.50
C ASP A 48 11.77 10.58 -1.36
N THR A 49 12.67 10.26 -2.30
CA THR A 49 13.40 11.23 -3.13
C THR A 49 12.87 11.39 -4.55
N ALA A 50 11.78 10.70 -4.89
CA ALA A 50 11.18 10.75 -6.22
C ALA A 50 9.66 10.79 -6.10
N ALA A 51 9.00 11.56 -6.96
CA ALA A 51 7.55 11.74 -6.94
C ALA A 51 6.78 10.40 -6.96
N GLY A 52 7.18 9.48 -7.83
CA GLY A 52 6.49 8.19 -7.98
C GLY A 52 5.39 8.23 -9.03
N THR A 53 4.29 7.52 -8.79
CA THR A 53 3.16 7.41 -9.72
C THR A 53 2.02 8.34 -9.29
N LEU A 54 1.63 9.25 -10.17
CA LEU A 54 0.49 10.14 -9.95
C LEU A 54 -0.80 9.32 -9.84
N PHE A 55 -1.62 9.59 -8.82
CA PHE A 55 -2.92 8.92 -8.66
C PHE A 55 -4.09 9.88 -8.41
N SER A 56 -3.82 11.15 -8.06
CA SER A 56 -4.85 12.16 -7.86
C SER A 56 -4.31 13.55 -8.17
N SER A 57 -5.16 14.45 -8.64
CA SER A 57 -4.83 15.84 -8.89
C SER A 57 -6.10 16.69 -8.88
N GLY A 58 -5.96 17.95 -8.51
CA GLY A 58 -7.08 18.89 -8.47
C GLY A 58 -6.62 20.33 -8.35
N HIS A 59 -7.53 21.23 -8.63
CA HIS A 59 -7.29 22.67 -8.62
C HIS A 59 -8.63 23.36 -8.32
N ASP A 60 -8.84 23.74 -7.05
CA ASP A 60 -9.97 24.48 -6.47
C ASP A 60 -10.12 24.14 -4.96
N TRP A 61 -9.87 25.10 -4.07
CA TRP A 61 -10.00 24.91 -2.61
C TRP A 61 -11.44 24.74 -2.13
N GLY A 62 -12.41 25.15 -2.95
CA GLY A 62 -13.84 24.92 -2.75
C GLY A 62 -14.24 23.45 -2.92
N THR A 63 -13.47 22.69 -3.70
CA THR A 63 -13.83 21.34 -4.13
C THR A 63 -12.97 20.29 -3.44
N GLY A 64 -13.63 19.24 -2.92
CA GLY A 64 -12.94 18.12 -2.29
C GLY A 64 -12.72 16.98 -3.27
N PHE A 65 -11.48 16.66 -3.57
CA PHE A 65 -11.09 15.60 -4.51
C PHE A 65 -10.95 14.27 -3.78
N THR A 66 -11.62 13.22 -4.30
CA THR A 66 -11.57 11.87 -3.73
C THR A 66 -11.08 10.88 -4.77
N ASP A 67 -9.98 10.20 -4.47
CA ASP A 67 -9.38 9.20 -5.34
C ASP A 67 -8.85 8.01 -4.55
N THR A 68 -8.51 6.94 -5.28
CA THR A 68 -7.99 5.71 -4.70
C THR A 68 -6.83 5.15 -5.51
N THR A 69 -5.91 4.47 -4.85
CA THR A 69 -4.85 3.68 -5.49
C THR A 69 -4.53 2.42 -4.70
N GLU A 70 -4.07 1.39 -5.40
CA GLU A 70 -3.67 0.12 -4.80
C GLU A 70 -2.20 0.13 -4.38
N LEU A 71 -1.92 -0.47 -3.23
CA LEU A 71 -0.59 -0.68 -2.65
C LEU A 71 -0.32 -2.17 -2.56
N ALA A 72 0.83 -2.61 -3.05
CA ALA A 72 1.23 -4.01 -2.98
C ALA A 72 1.66 -4.37 -1.55
N ALA A 73 1.14 -5.47 -1.01
CA ALA A 73 1.52 -5.94 0.32
C ALA A 73 3.05 -6.16 0.43
N GLY A 74 3.58 -5.88 1.63
CA GLY A 74 5.01 -6.06 1.93
C GLY A 74 5.93 -5.01 1.31
N THR A 75 5.39 -3.93 0.75
CA THR A 75 6.16 -2.83 0.16
C THR A 75 5.94 -1.53 0.94
N ASP A 76 7.02 -0.89 1.39
CA ASP A 76 6.94 0.46 1.97
C ASP A 76 6.71 1.49 0.87
N TYR A 77 5.90 2.51 1.19
CA TYR A 77 5.58 3.60 0.28
C TYR A 77 5.73 4.97 0.97
N TYR A 78 5.78 6.01 0.13
CA TYR A 78 5.67 7.40 0.48
C TYR A 78 4.46 7.97 -0.25
N LEU A 79 3.58 8.61 0.53
CA LEU A 79 2.53 9.45 -0.01
C LEU A 79 3.13 10.86 -0.17
N HIS A 80 3.27 11.24 -1.42
CA HIS A 80 3.82 12.53 -1.84
C HIS A 80 2.69 13.41 -2.34
N VAL A 81 2.66 14.67 -1.89
CA VAL A 81 1.72 15.67 -2.40
C VAL A 81 2.52 16.89 -2.82
N TYR A 82 2.46 17.23 -4.10
CA TYR A 82 2.93 18.52 -4.59
C TYR A 82 1.75 19.49 -4.55
N GLY A 83 1.82 20.50 -3.69
CA GLY A 83 0.90 21.63 -3.67
C GLY A 83 1.53 22.83 -4.36
N TYR A 84 0.71 23.59 -5.08
CA TYR A 84 1.10 24.88 -5.66
C TYR A 84 0.03 25.94 -5.46
N ASP A 85 0.51 27.17 -5.34
CA ASP A 85 -0.27 28.40 -5.34
C ASP A 85 0.02 29.13 -6.65
N ASP A 86 -1.06 29.55 -7.31
CA ASP A 86 -1.04 30.27 -8.58
C ASP A 86 -0.48 31.68 -8.41
N ASN A 87 -0.40 32.17 -7.17
CA ASN A 87 0.17 33.46 -6.80
C ASN A 87 -0.43 34.60 -7.63
N GLU A 88 -1.74 34.51 -7.87
CA GLU A 88 -2.50 35.54 -8.59
C GLU A 88 -2.45 36.86 -7.81
N VAL A 89 -2.37 36.79 -6.47
CA VAL A 89 -2.33 37.93 -5.57
C VAL A 89 -1.27 37.75 -4.50
N SER A 90 -0.48 38.78 -4.21
CA SER A 90 0.71 38.71 -3.33
C SER A 90 0.44 38.46 -1.84
N TYR A 91 -0.82 38.25 -1.46
CA TYR A 91 -1.25 37.99 -0.09
C TYR A 91 -2.20 36.79 -0.03
N ASP A 92 -2.25 36.00 -1.11
CA ASP A 92 -3.01 34.77 -1.12
C ASP A 92 -2.33 33.73 -0.21
N ALA A 93 -3.16 32.91 0.43
CA ALA A 93 -2.71 31.96 1.43
C ALA A 93 -2.87 30.55 0.86
N ALA A 94 -1.76 29.87 0.65
CA ALA A 94 -1.74 28.48 0.24
C ALA A 94 -2.03 27.55 1.43
N ALA A 95 -2.67 26.43 1.20
CA ALA A 95 -2.80 25.40 2.22
C ALA A 95 -3.23 24.06 1.64
N PHE A 96 -2.86 22.98 2.31
CA PHE A 96 -3.27 21.62 1.99
C PHE A 96 -4.00 21.00 3.20
N LEU A 97 -5.18 20.44 2.96
CA LEU A 97 -5.99 19.74 3.96
C LEU A 97 -6.37 18.37 3.42
N GLY A 98 -6.28 17.33 4.25
CA GLY A 98 -6.63 16.00 3.80
C GLY A 98 -6.99 15.01 4.88
N GLN A 99 -7.71 13.99 4.45
CA GLN A 99 -8.00 12.78 5.20
C GLN A 99 -7.71 11.57 4.31
N PHE A 100 -6.97 10.62 4.87
CA PHE A 100 -6.48 9.45 4.18
C PHE A 100 -6.88 8.19 4.94
N SER A 101 -7.22 7.12 4.20
CA SER A 101 -7.52 5.82 4.79
C SER A 101 -6.91 4.68 3.98
N LEU A 102 -6.49 3.64 4.69
CA LEU A 102 -5.98 2.39 4.13
C LEU A 102 -7.02 1.29 4.40
N SER A 103 -7.31 0.48 3.38
CA SER A 103 -8.08 -0.74 3.58
C SER A 103 -7.23 -1.85 4.20
N GLY A 104 -7.86 -2.71 5.01
CA GLY A 104 -7.17 -3.82 5.67
C GLY A 104 -6.16 -3.36 6.72
N THR A 105 -5.15 -4.20 6.96
CA THR A 105 -4.12 -3.98 7.99
C THR A 105 -2.70 -4.24 7.48
N ASP A 106 -2.53 -4.44 6.17
CA ASP A 106 -1.24 -4.75 5.55
C ASP A 106 -0.33 -3.52 5.44
N HIS A 107 -0.85 -2.33 5.70
CA HIS A 107 -0.09 -1.08 5.77
C HIS A 107 -0.60 -0.19 6.91
N SER A 108 0.28 0.69 7.39
CA SER A 108 -0.06 1.77 8.32
C SER A 108 0.61 3.08 7.89
N PHE A 109 -0.02 4.20 8.21
CA PHE A 109 0.61 5.52 8.07
C PHE A 109 1.68 5.73 9.15
N SER A 110 2.42 6.82 9.02
CA SER A 110 3.47 7.26 9.97
C SER A 110 2.98 7.46 11.42
N ASN A 111 1.67 7.63 11.63
CA ASN A 111 1.02 7.65 12.95
C ASN A 111 0.69 6.23 13.50
N ASN A 112 1.08 5.17 12.80
CA ASN A 112 0.79 3.76 13.09
C ASN A 112 -0.69 3.37 13.02
N LEU A 113 -1.53 4.15 12.32
CA LEU A 113 -2.94 3.87 12.11
C LEU A 113 -3.25 3.61 10.63
N THR A 114 -4.46 3.14 10.35
CA THR A 114 -4.99 3.02 8.98
C THR A 114 -5.70 4.27 8.50
N THR A 115 -5.72 5.33 9.32
CA THR A 115 -6.22 6.66 8.95
C THR A 115 -5.20 7.72 9.31
N LEU A 116 -5.06 8.72 8.45
CA LEU A 116 -4.17 9.86 8.67
C LEU A 116 -4.91 11.14 8.28
N LEU A 117 -4.76 12.17 9.11
CA LEU A 117 -5.20 13.53 8.79
C LEU A 117 -3.96 14.35 8.42
N THR A 118 -4.16 15.46 7.73
CA THR A 118 -3.12 16.49 7.68
C THR A 118 -2.90 17.05 9.09
N ASP A 119 -1.66 17.00 9.55
CA ASP A 119 -1.22 17.48 10.87
C ASP A 119 0.26 17.89 10.82
N ALA A 120 0.73 18.56 11.87
CA ALA A 120 2.11 19.09 11.93
C ALA A 120 3.17 18.07 12.39
N THR A 121 2.80 16.82 12.67
CA THR A 121 3.66 15.81 13.30
C THR A 121 4.01 14.64 12.40
N HIS A 122 3.13 14.31 11.47
CA HIS A 122 3.24 13.14 10.59
C HIS A 122 3.51 13.53 9.13
N TRP A 123 3.55 14.83 8.85
CA TRP A 123 3.88 15.39 7.55
C TRP A 123 5.15 16.22 7.61
N THR A 124 5.90 16.15 6.54
CA THR A 124 7.07 17.00 6.31
C THR A 124 6.97 17.62 4.94
N ALA A 125 7.66 18.74 4.70
CA ALA A 125 7.64 19.40 3.40
C ALA A 125 9.01 19.98 3.00
N ASN A 126 9.18 20.16 1.70
CA ASN A 126 10.25 20.93 1.07
C ASN A 126 9.62 21.90 0.05
N THR A 127 10.28 22.98 -0.31
CA THR A 127 9.79 23.94 -1.31
C THR A 127 10.45 23.77 -2.68
N ALA A 128 11.47 22.91 -2.81
CA ALA A 128 12.22 22.73 -4.05
C ALA A 128 11.90 21.42 -4.81
N GLY A 129 11.44 20.38 -4.12
CA GLY A 129 11.17 19.06 -4.70
C GLY A 129 11.08 17.96 -3.65
N PHE A 130 10.82 16.72 -4.08
CA PHE A 130 10.84 15.55 -3.18
C PHE A 130 12.27 15.09 -2.81
N ASP A 131 13.33 15.71 -3.34
CA ASP A 131 14.73 15.24 -3.21
C ASP A 131 15.59 16.01 -2.19
N GLY A 132 15.02 16.99 -1.48
CA GLY A 132 15.76 17.87 -0.57
C GLY A 132 15.54 17.56 0.91
N PRO A 133 16.24 18.27 1.82
CA PRO A 133 16.01 18.12 3.25
C PRO A 133 14.58 18.58 3.57
N TYR A 134 13.76 17.63 4.01
CA TYR A 134 12.42 17.94 4.51
C TYR A 134 12.47 18.70 5.84
N THR A 135 11.57 19.64 5.99
CA THR A 135 11.31 20.36 7.25
C THR A 135 9.92 20.04 7.78
N ALA A 136 9.69 20.31 9.07
CA ALA A 136 8.34 20.23 9.62
C ALA A 136 7.40 21.20 8.90
N VAL A 137 6.16 20.77 8.67
CA VAL A 137 5.09 21.63 8.14
C VAL A 137 4.57 22.56 9.23
N SER A 138 3.99 23.69 8.83
CA SER A 138 3.26 24.57 9.73
C SER A 138 1.75 24.35 9.57
N SER A 139 1.02 24.48 10.67
CA SER A 139 -0.45 24.51 10.67
C SER A 139 -0.93 25.96 10.59
N TRP A 140 -1.92 26.20 9.74
CA TRP A 140 -2.51 27.51 9.47
C TRP A 140 -3.97 27.60 9.90
N GLY A 141 -4.50 26.54 10.52
CA GLY A 141 -5.87 26.46 11.01
C GLY A 141 -6.38 25.03 11.00
N SER A 142 -7.46 24.78 11.73
CA SER A 142 -8.18 23.50 11.67
C SER A 142 -9.24 23.55 10.57
N ASN A 143 -9.74 22.40 10.15
CA ASN A 143 -10.90 22.34 9.28
C ASN A 143 -12.11 22.99 9.98
N GLY A 144 -12.67 24.04 9.38
CA GLY A 144 -13.68 24.90 10.00
C GLY A 144 -13.21 26.32 10.30
N ASP A 145 -11.90 26.55 10.41
CA ASP A 145 -11.35 27.86 10.68
C ASP A 145 -11.30 28.74 9.42
N ALA A 146 -11.46 30.06 9.60
CA ALA A 146 -11.25 31.02 8.52
C ALA A 146 -9.77 31.05 8.07
N PRO A 147 -9.46 31.37 6.81
CA PRO A 147 -10.39 31.81 5.76
C PRO A 147 -11.15 30.67 5.07
N TRP A 148 -10.66 29.43 5.17
CA TRP A 148 -11.17 28.32 4.37
C TRP A 148 -12.48 27.70 4.89
N GLY A 149 -12.83 27.85 6.16
CA GLY A 149 -14.07 27.31 6.74
C GLY A 149 -14.15 25.78 6.68
N THR A 150 -15.36 25.24 6.81
CA THR A 150 -15.60 23.79 6.88
C THR A 150 -15.49 23.12 5.51
N ARG A 151 -14.72 22.04 5.43
CA ARG A 151 -14.57 21.14 4.28
C ARG A 151 -15.23 19.79 4.60
N GLU A 152 -16.30 19.47 3.88
CA GLU A 152 -17.08 18.26 4.12
C GLU A 152 -16.30 16.98 3.78
N GLY A 153 -16.55 15.91 4.56
CA GLY A 153 -15.89 14.62 4.36
C GLY A 153 -14.44 14.55 4.86
N VAL A 154 -13.94 15.61 5.50
CA VAL A 154 -12.68 15.64 6.25
C VAL A 154 -13.00 15.94 7.71
N SER A 155 -12.33 15.29 8.66
CA SER A 155 -12.48 15.55 10.10
C SER A 155 -12.23 17.03 10.45
N ASN A 156 -12.91 17.53 11.48
CA ASN A 156 -12.62 18.85 12.06
C ASN A 156 -11.24 18.90 12.76
N ASP A 157 -10.69 17.73 13.11
CA ASP A 157 -9.36 17.63 13.71
C ASP A 157 -8.22 17.73 12.68
N ALA A 158 -8.54 17.72 11.38
CA ALA A 158 -7.55 17.89 10.32
C ALA A 158 -7.07 19.35 10.26
N MET A 159 -5.78 19.55 10.00
CA MET A 159 -5.16 20.86 9.93
C MET A 159 -4.87 21.26 8.49
N TRP A 160 -5.13 22.51 8.15
CA TRP A 160 -4.59 23.15 6.96
C TRP A 160 -3.07 23.31 7.17
N ILE A 161 -2.28 22.52 6.44
CA ILE A 161 -0.83 22.52 6.54
C ILE A 161 -0.19 23.14 5.30
N TRP A 162 0.96 23.78 5.50
CA TRP A 162 1.82 24.23 4.40
C TRP A 162 3.30 24.14 4.80
N SER A 163 4.20 24.65 3.95
CA SER A 163 5.56 24.97 4.38
C SER A 163 5.56 26.03 5.50
N ALA A 164 6.75 26.48 5.91
CA ALA A 164 6.91 27.46 6.99
C ALA A 164 6.30 28.84 6.69
N ASP A 165 5.99 29.16 5.42
CA ASP A 165 5.39 30.41 5.01
C ASP A 165 4.38 30.15 3.89
N ASN A 166 3.09 30.30 4.18
CA ASN A 166 2.02 29.99 3.24
C ASN A 166 1.59 31.13 2.34
N VAL A 167 2.28 32.27 2.41
CA VAL A 167 2.05 33.41 1.50
C VAL A 167 3.24 33.57 0.56
N ALA A 168 4.46 33.34 1.04
CA ALA A 168 5.67 33.53 0.24
C ALA A 168 6.15 32.25 -0.46
N ASN A 169 5.63 31.07 -0.11
CA ASN A 169 6.06 29.80 -0.74
C ASN A 169 4.96 29.28 -1.65
N ASN A 170 5.11 29.55 -2.94
CA ASN A 170 4.14 29.17 -3.97
C ASN A 170 4.12 27.67 -4.27
N THR A 171 5.04 26.89 -3.68
CA THR A 171 5.12 25.44 -3.85
C THR A 171 5.52 24.76 -2.56
N ALA A 172 4.89 23.62 -2.28
CA ALA A 172 5.25 22.74 -1.18
C ALA A 172 5.15 21.27 -1.63
N PHE A 173 6.20 20.51 -1.32
CA PHE A 173 6.35 19.09 -1.63
C PHE A 173 6.26 18.33 -0.31
N PHE A 174 5.06 17.85 0.01
CA PHE A 174 4.76 17.14 1.24
C PHE A 174 5.08 15.65 1.10
N SER A 175 5.63 15.05 2.16
CA SER A 175 5.89 13.62 2.24
C SER A 175 5.41 13.06 3.59
N THR A 176 4.80 11.88 3.54
CA THR A 176 4.57 11.02 4.71
C THR A 176 4.77 9.55 4.36
N LYS A 177 5.30 8.77 5.31
CA LYS A 177 5.58 7.35 5.11
C LYS A 177 4.32 6.49 5.30
N ILE A 178 4.15 5.51 4.44
CA ILE A 178 3.24 4.37 4.59
C ILE A 178 4.11 3.12 4.75
N SER A 179 4.04 2.45 5.90
CA SER A 179 4.84 1.27 6.19
C SER A 179 4.02 0.01 5.93
N ALA A 180 4.60 -0.96 5.25
CA ALA A 180 4.00 -2.29 5.14
C ALA A 180 4.06 -3.00 6.51
N ALA A 181 3.04 -3.80 6.78
CA ALA A 181 3.09 -4.76 7.87
C ALA A 181 4.27 -5.72 7.61
N ALA A 182 5.01 -6.04 8.67
CA ALA A 182 6.03 -7.06 8.60
C ALA A 182 5.39 -8.33 8.03
N ALA A 183 6.02 -8.91 7.00
CA ALA A 183 5.58 -10.19 6.49
C ALA A 183 5.48 -11.15 7.68
N ALA A 184 4.29 -11.71 7.92
CA ALA A 184 4.19 -12.81 8.86
C ALA A 184 5.20 -13.87 8.40
N ASP A 185 6.00 -14.42 9.31
CA ASP A 185 6.84 -15.58 9.03
C ASP A 185 5.89 -16.72 8.62
N VAL A 186 5.56 -16.78 7.33
CA VAL A 186 4.77 -17.87 6.78
C VAL A 186 5.68 -19.08 6.88
N PRO A 187 5.33 -20.10 7.70
CA PRO A 187 6.12 -21.31 7.77
C PRO A 187 6.28 -21.84 6.36
N GLU A 188 7.54 -22.12 5.95
CA GLU A 188 7.86 -22.57 4.59
C GLU A 188 6.80 -23.57 4.13
N PRO A 189 6.24 -23.39 2.91
CA PRO A 189 5.11 -24.18 2.49
C PRO A 189 5.48 -25.64 2.66
N THR A 190 4.66 -26.36 3.43
CA THR A 190 4.78 -27.80 3.69
C THR A 190 4.91 -28.60 2.39
N SER A 191 4.66 -27.99 1.22
CA SER A 191 5.13 -28.36 -0.11
C SER A 191 6.55 -28.94 -0.17
N ILE A 192 7.58 -28.35 0.46
CA ILE A 192 8.94 -28.93 0.44
C ILE A 192 8.97 -30.25 1.22
N ALA A 193 8.35 -30.26 2.40
CA ALA A 193 8.21 -31.49 3.19
C ALA A 193 7.39 -32.56 2.45
N LEU A 194 6.35 -32.17 1.71
CA LEU A 194 5.50 -33.03 0.89
C LEU A 194 6.24 -33.57 -0.34
N VAL A 195 7.05 -32.75 -1.03
CA VAL A 195 7.93 -33.23 -2.11
C VAL A 195 8.97 -34.20 -1.55
N GLY A 196 9.56 -33.90 -0.39
CA GLY A 196 10.47 -34.81 0.30
C GLY A 196 9.83 -36.15 0.67
N LEU A 197 8.62 -36.12 1.23
CA LEU A 197 7.83 -37.32 1.56
C LEU A 197 7.39 -38.10 0.31
N ALA A 198 7.00 -37.41 -0.76
CA ALA A 198 6.63 -38.04 -2.02
C ALA A 198 7.83 -38.77 -2.65
N LEU A 199 9.01 -38.13 -2.67
CA LEU A 199 10.24 -38.74 -3.17
C LEU A 199 10.69 -39.92 -2.30
N ALA A 200 10.62 -39.80 -0.97
CA ALA A 200 10.92 -40.89 -0.05
C ALA A 200 9.96 -42.08 -0.23
N GLY A 201 8.65 -41.80 -0.36
CA GLY A 201 7.63 -42.81 -0.65
C GLY A 201 7.86 -43.53 -1.98
N LEU A 202 8.25 -42.79 -3.02
CA LEU A 202 8.56 -43.37 -4.34
C LEU A 202 9.82 -44.24 -4.31
N GLY A 203 10.84 -43.82 -3.56
CA GLY A 203 12.05 -44.60 -3.32
C GLY A 203 11.77 -45.92 -2.59
N LEU A 204 10.97 -45.88 -1.52
CA LEU A 204 10.56 -47.06 -0.75
C LEU A 204 9.72 -48.05 -1.59
N ALA A 205 8.84 -47.54 -2.45
CA ALA A 205 8.04 -48.37 -3.36
C ALA A 205 8.92 -49.10 -4.40
N ARG A 206 9.93 -48.42 -4.96
CA ARG A 206 10.90 -49.05 -5.87
C ARG A 206 11.73 -50.14 -5.19
N ALA A 207 12.22 -49.88 -3.97
CA ALA A 207 13.04 -50.85 -3.23
C ALA A 207 12.27 -52.15 -2.93
N ARG A 208 10.97 -52.06 -2.58
CA ARG A 208 10.12 -53.23 -2.35
C ARG A 208 9.89 -54.06 -3.63
N LYS A 209 9.73 -53.39 -4.78
CA LYS A 209 9.54 -54.07 -6.07
C LYS A 209 10.80 -54.82 -6.54
N ALA A 210 11.99 -54.24 -6.34
CA ALA A 210 13.26 -54.90 -6.66
C ALA A 210 13.50 -56.17 -5.81
N LYS A 211 13.12 -56.12 -4.53
CA LYS A 211 13.27 -57.27 -3.61
C LYS A 211 12.29 -58.42 -3.91
N ALA A 212 11.10 -58.11 -4.42
CA ALA A 212 10.09 -59.10 -4.80
C ALA A 212 10.36 -59.76 -6.17
N SER A 213 11.18 -59.16 -7.04
CA SER A 213 11.59 -59.75 -8.33
C SER A 213 12.87 -60.60 -8.24
N ALA A 214 13.52 -60.64 -7.08
CA ALA A 214 14.76 -61.37 -6.84
C ALA A 214 14.57 -62.67 -6.02
N ALA A 215 13.31 -63.06 -5.77
CA ALA A 215 12.91 -64.31 -5.13
C ALA A 215 12.01 -65.09 -6.09
#